data_AF-A0A3B3RGG1-F1
#
_entry.id   AF-A0A3B3RGG1-F1
#
_cell.length_a   1.000
_cell.length_b   1.000
_cell.length_c   1.000
_cell.angle_alpha   90.00
_cell.angle_beta   90.00
_cell.angle_gamma   90.00
#
_symmetry.space_group_name_H-M   'P 1'
#
loop_
_entity.id
_entity.type
_entity.pdbx_description
1 polymer ?
#
loop_
_entity_poly.entity_id
_entity_poly.type
_entity_poly.pdbx_seq_one_letter_code
_entity_poly.pdbx_strand_id
1 'polypeptide(L)'
;MFSQLSGREPMSESLPAAKDLIEFLEKEVKLRNISEEPSSPQHHRVSTSATIDMDWILQLVSRNEHLFTPDVEETSNMREYRFQVNHAGRFFCSVTGLGFVMESSGEVTYSFCSWEKAPKTPGSWSLAGPLFNIECPQGALKELHLPHCEISADENLAVAHVTKDNMEILRPQEVTDTHVVISITSLSGFGVIKRKKSSKVRGQVLLLLRPKPQILNVFLLPLNVPPDQVHQQEQQRQNICIPTSSMCKLIHKRRYRMSCDHKAIRRIQPENEKFEYSFDQTIHPTFEVFLKCDVMEVELSVLENRSGKDVWQRFIDLTDAVPPSPSITEGEVQPTGVAFVDQHRTAIIQRVSLIEPILDELHKHISDEKYDYICAAKTRRNKFRRLYEVLNCKKLKMLFFEAVKRKEPHLISELESYSKLQIIHSESKCC
;
A
#
# COMPACT_ATOMS: atom_id res chain seq x y z
N MET A 1 63.88 11.97 -9.04
CA MET A 1 63.02 12.51 -7.95
C MET A 1 61.83 13.19 -8.58
N PHE A 2 60.68 13.09 -7.91
CA PHE A 2 59.34 13.10 -8.49
C PHE A 2 58.89 14.38 -9.22
N SER A 3 58.12 14.12 -10.27
CA SER A 3 57.29 15.03 -11.06
C SER A 3 56.13 15.63 -10.26
N GLN A 4 55.91 16.94 -10.44
CA GLN A 4 54.66 17.63 -10.12
C GLN A 4 53.57 17.17 -11.10
N LEU A 5 52.39 16.79 -10.59
CA LEU A 5 51.17 16.68 -11.38
C LEU A 5 50.07 17.50 -10.72
N SER A 6 49.47 18.35 -11.56
CA SER A 6 48.42 19.31 -11.27
C SER A 6 47.12 18.62 -10.84
N GLY A 7 46.42 19.25 -9.89
CA GLY A 7 45.03 18.96 -9.60
C GLY A 7 44.12 19.26 -10.80
N ARG A 8 43.29 18.28 -11.15
CA ARG A 8 42.02 18.46 -11.84
C ARG A 8 40.99 17.67 -11.05
N GLU A 9 40.09 18.38 -10.38
CA GLU A 9 38.87 17.82 -9.80
C GLU A 9 37.94 17.35 -10.93
N PRO A 10 37.22 16.23 -10.78
CA PRO A 10 36.16 15.86 -11.71
C PRO A 10 34.88 16.64 -11.38
N MET A 11 34.30 17.26 -12.40
CA MET A 11 32.97 17.89 -12.35
C MET A 11 31.92 16.87 -11.91
N SER A 12 31.14 17.24 -10.90
CA SER A 12 29.91 16.57 -10.49
C SER A 12 28.82 16.86 -11.51
N GLU A 13 28.48 15.91 -12.37
CA GLU A 13 27.21 15.91 -13.08
C GLU A 13 26.10 15.59 -12.07
N SER A 14 25.22 16.57 -11.85
CA SER A 14 24.03 16.43 -11.01
C SER A 14 23.05 15.44 -11.66
N LEU A 15 22.70 14.37 -10.95
CA LEU A 15 21.53 13.55 -11.28
C LEU A 15 20.27 14.43 -11.33
N PRO A 16 19.33 14.22 -12.27
CA PRO A 16 18.02 14.86 -12.20
C PRO A 16 17.31 14.42 -10.90
N ALA A 17 16.60 15.36 -10.27
CA ALA A 17 15.83 15.06 -9.08
C ALA A 17 14.72 14.07 -9.46
N ALA A 18 14.49 13.03 -8.65
CA ALA A 18 13.46 12.01 -8.88
C ALA A 18 12.05 12.58 -9.15
N LYS A 19 11.79 13.83 -8.75
CA LYS A 19 10.56 14.56 -9.05
C LYS A 19 10.37 14.85 -10.55
N ASP A 20 11.45 15.17 -11.27
CA ASP A 20 11.37 15.56 -12.69
C ASP A 20 11.02 14.36 -13.59
N LEU A 21 11.40 13.15 -13.16
CA LEU A 21 11.06 11.89 -13.81
C LEU A 21 9.61 11.45 -13.55
N ILE A 22 9.10 11.69 -12.34
CA ILE A 22 7.69 11.42 -12.00
C ILE A 22 6.78 12.32 -12.83
N GLU A 23 7.11 13.61 -12.93
CA GLU A 23 6.32 14.57 -13.70
C GLU A 23 6.36 14.26 -15.21
N PHE A 24 7.46 13.72 -15.72
CA PHE A 24 7.57 13.25 -17.11
C PHE A 24 6.68 12.01 -17.39
N LEU A 25 6.67 11.03 -16.48
CA LEU A 25 5.88 9.79 -16.63
C LEU A 25 4.38 10.04 -16.49
N GLU A 26 3.96 10.91 -15.55
CA GLU A 26 2.56 11.33 -15.42
C GLU A 26 2.05 12.02 -16.68
N LYS A 27 2.91 12.79 -17.36
CA LYS A 27 2.58 13.51 -18.58
C LYS A 27 2.43 12.59 -19.79
N GLU A 28 3.28 11.58 -19.94
CA GLU A 28 3.19 10.54 -20.99
C GLU A 28 1.92 9.68 -20.83
N VAL A 29 1.56 9.29 -19.60
CA VAL A 29 0.33 8.53 -19.32
C VAL A 29 -0.92 9.36 -19.65
N LYS A 30 -0.89 10.66 -19.36
CA LYS A 30 -2.03 11.56 -19.61
C LYS A 30 -2.26 11.84 -21.10
N LEU A 31 -1.19 11.88 -21.91
CA LEU A 31 -1.29 12.10 -23.36
C LEU A 31 -1.90 10.91 -24.12
N ARG A 32 -1.77 9.68 -23.62
CA ARG A 32 -2.31 8.46 -24.28
C ARG A 32 -3.80 8.24 -24.01
N ASN A 33 -4.35 8.82 -22.95
CA ASN A 33 -5.77 8.68 -22.58
C ASN A 33 -6.73 9.62 -23.34
N ILE A 34 -6.23 10.48 -24.23
CA ILE A 34 -7.05 11.47 -24.95
C ILE A 34 -7.51 10.96 -26.34
N SER A 35 -7.03 9.79 -26.80
CA SER A 35 -7.19 9.36 -28.19
C SER A 35 -8.02 8.08 -28.39
N GLU A 36 -9.20 7.96 -27.77
CA GLU A 36 -10.19 6.95 -28.17
C GLU A 36 -11.61 7.54 -28.24
N GLU A 37 -12.13 7.71 -29.46
CA GLU A 37 -13.56 7.92 -29.74
C GLU A 37 -14.30 6.57 -29.82
N PRO A 38 -15.55 6.45 -29.32
CA PRO A 38 -16.22 5.16 -29.21
C PRO A 38 -17.03 4.81 -30.47
N SER A 39 -16.79 3.63 -31.05
CA SER A 39 -17.68 3.01 -32.05
C SER A 39 -18.11 1.60 -31.65
N SER A 40 -19.39 1.50 -31.25
CA SER A 40 -20.37 0.38 -31.29
C SER A 40 -20.04 -1.05 -30.80
N PRO A 41 -21.06 -1.83 -30.34
CA PRO A 41 -20.90 -2.78 -29.25
C PRO A 41 -20.77 -4.24 -29.69
N GLN A 42 -19.69 -4.92 -29.31
CA GLN A 42 -19.63 -6.38 -29.19
C GLN A 42 -18.84 -6.77 -27.93
N HIS A 43 -19.43 -7.68 -27.15
CA HIS A 43 -18.92 -8.37 -25.94
C HIS A 43 -17.84 -7.62 -25.13
N HIS A 44 -18.27 -6.99 -24.03
CA HIS A 44 -17.38 -6.34 -23.07
C HIS A 44 -16.29 -7.30 -22.56
N ARG A 45 -15.11 -7.19 -23.18
CA ARG A 45 -13.83 -7.71 -22.72
C ARG A 45 -13.19 -6.59 -21.93
N VAL A 46 -13.10 -6.74 -20.61
CA VAL A 46 -12.59 -5.69 -19.73
C VAL A 46 -11.08 -5.85 -19.63
N SER A 47 -10.33 -5.13 -20.47
CA SER A 47 -8.90 -4.89 -20.27
C SER A 47 -8.74 -3.75 -19.26
N THR A 48 -8.39 -4.07 -18.02
CA THR A 48 -7.99 -3.06 -17.03
C THR A 48 -6.48 -2.94 -17.00
N SER A 49 -5.95 -1.75 -17.32
CA SER A 49 -4.55 -1.43 -17.04
C SER A 49 -4.38 -1.28 -15.53
N ALA A 50 -3.57 -2.13 -14.90
CA ALA A 50 -3.26 -2.04 -13.48
C ALA A 50 -2.39 -0.80 -13.23
N THR A 51 -3.01 0.32 -12.87
CA THR A 51 -2.32 1.54 -12.46
C THR A 51 -2.32 1.62 -10.93
N ILE A 52 -1.48 0.79 -10.31
CA ILE A 52 -1.00 1.06 -8.95
C ILE A 52 0.25 1.92 -9.15
N ASP A 53 0.32 3.09 -8.52
CA ASP A 53 1.50 3.95 -8.58
C ASP A 53 2.68 3.25 -7.86
N MET A 54 3.68 2.81 -8.63
CA MET A 54 4.65 1.77 -8.25
C MET A 54 6.06 2.34 -7.95
N ASP A 55 6.21 3.14 -6.90
CA ASP A 55 7.53 3.62 -6.45
C ASP A 55 8.47 2.45 -6.04
N TRP A 56 7.93 1.27 -5.68
CA TRP A 56 8.72 0.10 -5.27
C TRP A 56 9.56 -0.51 -6.40
N ILE A 57 9.10 -0.47 -7.65
CA ILE A 57 9.77 -1.18 -8.75
C ILE A 57 10.94 -0.40 -9.34
N LEU A 58 10.97 0.92 -9.11
CA LEU A 58 12.02 1.79 -9.62
C LEU A 58 13.41 1.28 -9.21
N GLN A 59 13.62 0.69 -8.03
CA GLN A 59 14.94 0.11 -7.72
C GLN A 59 15.31 -1.15 -8.52
N LEU A 60 14.33 -1.94 -8.96
CA LEU A 60 14.60 -3.10 -9.81
C LEU A 60 14.88 -2.67 -11.25
N VAL A 61 14.15 -1.67 -11.76
CA VAL A 61 14.12 -1.39 -13.20
C VAL A 61 14.54 0.03 -13.64
N SER A 62 14.79 0.99 -12.73
CA SER A 62 15.09 2.41 -13.05
C SER A 62 16.33 2.65 -13.91
N ARG A 63 17.25 1.68 -13.97
CA ARG A 63 18.45 1.78 -14.82
C ARG A 63 18.24 1.24 -16.22
N ASN A 64 17.03 0.78 -16.56
CA ASN A 64 16.74 0.17 -17.85
C ASN A 64 15.95 1.14 -18.75
N GLU A 65 16.38 1.26 -20.01
CA GLU A 65 15.82 2.21 -20.97
C GLU A 65 14.46 1.78 -21.56
N HIS A 66 14.13 0.49 -21.49
CA HIS A 66 12.94 -0.07 -22.13
C HIS A 66 12.02 -0.74 -21.11
N LEU A 67 11.26 0.09 -20.40
CA LEU A 67 10.20 -0.37 -19.50
C LEU A 67 8.90 -0.62 -20.26
N PHE A 68 8.17 -1.65 -19.87
CA PHE A 68 6.81 -1.90 -20.36
C PHE A 68 5.87 -2.27 -19.22
N THR A 69 4.60 -1.92 -19.39
CA THR A 69 3.50 -2.42 -18.54
C THR A 69 2.82 -3.56 -19.31
N PRO A 70 2.70 -4.77 -18.74
CA PRO A 70 2.06 -5.90 -19.42
C PRO A 70 0.55 -5.69 -19.53
N ASP A 71 -0.06 -6.27 -20.57
CA ASP A 71 -1.50 -6.51 -20.58
C ASP A 71 -1.82 -7.56 -19.51
N VAL A 72 -2.91 -7.39 -18.77
CA VAL A 72 -3.33 -8.33 -17.72
C VAL A 72 -4.67 -8.94 -18.10
N GLU A 73 -4.71 -10.26 -18.24
CA GLU A 73 -5.94 -11.03 -18.36
C GLU A 73 -6.22 -11.78 -17.04
N GLU A 74 -7.37 -11.52 -16.44
CA GLU A 74 -7.75 -12.12 -15.17
C GLU A 74 -8.97 -13.03 -15.32
N THR A 75 -8.81 -14.28 -14.88
CA THR A 75 -9.87 -15.28 -14.76
C THR A 75 -10.11 -15.59 -13.29
N SER A 76 -11.16 -16.37 -12.97
CA SER A 76 -11.46 -16.76 -11.58
C SER A 76 -10.32 -17.54 -10.89
N ASN A 77 -9.41 -18.14 -11.67
CA ASN A 77 -8.41 -19.09 -11.17
C ASN A 77 -6.96 -18.69 -11.49
N MET A 78 -6.75 -17.71 -12.38
CA MET A 78 -5.43 -17.35 -12.90
C MET A 78 -5.42 -15.90 -13.38
N ARG A 79 -4.34 -15.19 -13.07
CA ARG A 79 -3.98 -13.90 -13.68
C ARG A 79 -2.78 -14.14 -14.59
N GLU A 80 -2.96 -13.85 -15.87
CA GLU A 80 -1.93 -13.94 -16.90
C GLU A 80 -1.50 -12.55 -17.33
N TYR A 81 -0.21 -12.40 -17.59
CA TYR A 81 0.41 -11.18 -18.07
C TYR A 81 0.96 -11.41 -19.46
N ARG A 82 0.83 -10.41 -20.31
CA ARG A 82 1.23 -10.51 -21.71
C ARG A 82 2.06 -9.31 -22.14
N PHE A 83 3.15 -9.60 -22.82
CA PHE A 83 4.05 -8.62 -23.40
C PHE A 83 4.21 -8.91 -24.89
N GLN A 84 3.92 -7.92 -25.74
CA GLN A 84 4.05 -8.04 -27.18
C GLN A 84 5.02 -6.98 -27.72
N VAL A 85 5.93 -7.40 -28.60
CA VAL A 85 6.91 -6.50 -29.22
C VAL A 85 7.12 -6.87 -30.69
N ASN A 86 7.42 -5.88 -31.52
CA ASN A 86 7.61 -6.04 -32.97
C ASN A 86 9.08 -5.99 -33.42
N HIS A 87 10.03 -5.94 -32.49
CA HIS A 87 11.46 -5.84 -32.76
C HIS A 87 12.28 -6.54 -31.68
N ALA A 88 13.53 -6.84 -32.01
CA ALA A 88 14.51 -7.36 -31.06
C ALA A 88 14.88 -6.28 -30.03
N GLY A 89 15.19 -6.69 -28.81
CA GLY A 89 15.57 -5.76 -27.75
C GLY A 89 15.53 -6.37 -26.36
N ARG A 90 15.90 -5.57 -25.36
CA ARG A 90 15.89 -5.94 -23.95
C ARG A 90 14.85 -5.09 -23.23
N PHE A 91 13.86 -5.73 -22.63
CA PHE A 91 12.68 -5.08 -22.06
C PHE A 91 12.48 -5.50 -20.61
N PHE A 92 12.00 -4.59 -19.75
CA PHE A 92 11.74 -4.89 -18.34
C PHE A 92 10.31 -4.53 -17.94
N CYS A 93 9.67 -5.47 -17.26
CA CYS A 93 8.30 -5.32 -16.79
C CYS A 93 8.23 -4.40 -15.57
N SER A 94 7.42 -3.34 -15.67
CA SER A 94 7.13 -2.37 -14.61
C SER A 94 6.20 -2.92 -13.51
N VAL A 95 5.67 -4.14 -13.66
CA VAL A 95 4.78 -4.78 -12.67
C VAL A 95 5.47 -5.90 -11.91
N THR A 96 6.27 -6.74 -12.58
CA THR A 96 6.90 -7.91 -11.94
C THR A 96 8.41 -7.82 -11.82
N GLY A 97 9.04 -6.88 -12.53
CA GLY A 97 10.49 -6.74 -12.60
C GLY A 97 11.16 -7.82 -13.45
N LEU A 98 10.41 -8.67 -14.16
CA LEU A 98 10.99 -9.60 -15.12
C LEU A 98 11.63 -8.83 -16.28
N GLY A 99 12.79 -9.29 -16.74
CA GLY A 99 13.41 -8.80 -17.98
C GLY A 99 13.41 -9.84 -19.07
N PHE A 100 13.09 -9.42 -20.30
CA PHE A 100 13.01 -10.26 -21.48
C PHE A 100 13.97 -9.72 -22.55
N VAL A 101 14.86 -10.59 -23.04
CA VAL A 101 15.69 -10.30 -24.22
C VAL A 101 15.08 -11.04 -25.41
N MET A 102 14.55 -10.27 -26.35
CA MET A 102 13.85 -10.75 -27.54
C MET A 102 14.78 -10.68 -28.75
N GLU A 103 14.85 -11.76 -29.52
CA GLU A 103 15.64 -11.83 -30.78
C GLU A 103 14.88 -11.30 -32.00
N SER A 104 13.55 -11.30 -31.95
CA SER A 104 12.69 -10.82 -33.03
C SER A 104 11.31 -10.42 -32.48
N SER A 105 10.39 -10.05 -33.39
CA SER A 105 8.99 -9.82 -33.04
C SER A 105 8.37 -11.06 -32.40
N GLY A 106 7.63 -10.88 -31.32
CA GLY A 106 7.00 -11.99 -30.62
C GLY A 106 6.18 -11.55 -29.42
N GLU A 107 5.65 -12.55 -28.74
CA GLU A 107 4.85 -12.41 -27.54
C GLU A 107 5.46 -13.25 -26.43
N VAL A 108 5.47 -12.72 -25.21
CA VAL A 108 5.75 -13.46 -23.98
C VAL A 108 4.52 -13.39 -23.10
N THR A 109 3.97 -14.55 -22.77
CA THR A 109 2.95 -14.67 -21.73
C THR A 109 3.59 -15.25 -20.47
N TYR A 110 3.13 -14.79 -19.31
CA TYR A 110 3.61 -15.34 -18.05
C TYR A 110 2.56 -15.25 -16.95
N SER A 111 2.71 -16.11 -15.94
CA SER A 111 1.85 -16.15 -14.76
C SER A 111 2.61 -16.63 -13.53
N PHE A 112 2.10 -16.28 -12.34
CA PHE A 112 2.64 -16.78 -11.08
C PHE A 112 2.21 -18.23 -10.84
N CYS A 113 3.16 -19.08 -10.45
CA CYS A 113 2.92 -20.48 -10.12
C CYS A 113 3.16 -20.76 -8.64
N SER A 114 2.50 -21.80 -8.11
CA SER A 114 2.73 -22.26 -6.74
C SER A 114 3.94 -23.20 -6.67
N TRP A 115 4.86 -22.89 -5.75
CA TRP A 115 5.96 -23.79 -5.40
C TRP A 115 5.47 -25.08 -4.73
N GLU A 116 4.26 -25.13 -4.16
CA GLU A 116 3.70 -26.32 -3.53
C GLU A 116 3.48 -27.48 -4.51
N LYS A 117 3.21 -27.14 -5.79
CA LYS A 117 3.02 -28.12 -6.87
C LYS A 117 4.34 -28.49 -7.55
N ALA A 118 5.42 -27.76 -7.28
CA ALA A 118 6.73 -28.01 -7.87
C ALA A 118 7.48 -29.14 -7.14
N PRO A 119 8.39 -29.85 -7.82
CA PRO A 119 9.31 -30.77 -7.15
C PRO A 119 10.11 -30.07 -6.05
N LYS A 120 10.45 -30.80 -4.98
CA LYS A 120 11.24 -30.23 -3.88
C LYS A 120 12.63 -29.85 -4.37
N THR A 121 13.12 -28.69 -3.93
CA THR A 121 14.49 -28.27 -4.24
C THR A 121 15.51 -29.28 -3.69
N PRO A 122 16.49 -29.73 -4.49
CA PRO A 122 17.43 -30.75 -4.07
C PRO A 122 18.48 -30.20 -3.08
N GLY A 123 19.02 -31.08 -2.24
CA GLY A 123 20.19 -30.79 -1.40
C GLY A 123 20.04 -29.60 -0.46
N SER A 124 20.96 -28.64 -0.54
CA SER A 124 21.02 -27.45 0.32
C SER A 124 20.33 -26.21 -0.28
N TRP A 125 19.64 -26.35 -1.40
CA TRP A 125 18.94 -25.24 -2.05
C TRP A 125 17.66 -24.86 -1.31
N SER A 126 17.33 -23.57 -1.38
CA SER A 126 16.13 -22.96 -0.81
C SER A 126 15.60 -21.90 -1.76
N LEU A 127 14.31 -21.58 -1.66
CA LEU A 127 13.67 -20.60 -2.52
C LEU A 127 14.22 -19.20 -2.26
N ALA A 128 14.38 -18.42 -3.33
CA ALA A 128 14.86 -17.04 -3.30
C ALA A 128 14.01 -16.08 -4.15
N GLY A 129 12.95 -16.56 -4.79
CA GLY A 129 12.00 -15.73 -5.54
C GLY A 129 10.69 -16.45 -5.89
N PRO A 130 9.71 -15.73 -6.44
CA PRO A 130 8.50 -16.32 -7.01
C PRO A 130 8.83 -17.29 -8.16
N LEU A 131 7.90 -18.23 -8.41
CA LEU A 131 7.93 -19.11 -9.59
C LEU A 131 7.05 -18.49 -10.69
N PHE A 132 7.61 -18.36 -11.89
CA PHE A 132 6.91 -17.83 -13.06
C PHE A 132 6.80 -18.90 -14.13
N ASN A 133 5.59 -19.23 -14.60
CA ASN A 133 5.45 -19.95 -15.86
C ASN A 133 5.63 -18.94 -16.99
N ILE A 134 6.57 -19.20 -17.90
CA ILE A 134 6.88 -18.34 -19.04
C ILE A 134 6.59 -19.12 -20.32
N GLU A 135 5.84 -18.51 -21.22
CA GLU A 135 5.58 -19.02 -22.56
C GLU A 135 5.90 -17.94 -23.61
N CYS A 136 6.34 -18.39 -24.77
CA CYS A 136 6.69 -17.53 -25.90
C CYS A 136 6.41 -18.33 -27.18
N PRO A 137 5.19 -18.28 -27.72
CA PRO A 137 4.76 -19.16 -28.80
C PRO A 137 5.64 -19.08 -30.05
N GLN A 138 6.21 -17.91 -30.34
CA GLN A 138 7.07 -17.67 -31.50
C GLN A 138 8.54 -18.06 -31.25
N GLY A 139 8.91 -18.46 -30.03
CA GLY A 139 10.28 -18.81 -29.68
C GLY A 139 11.27 -17.65 -29.75
N ALA A 140 10.79 -16.40 -29.69
CA ALA A 140 11.61 -15.21 -29.84
C ALA A 140 12.37 -14.81 -28.56
N LEU A 141 12.04 -15.40 -27.41
CA LEU A 141 12.68 -15.13 -26.13
C LEU A 141 14.02 -15.86 -26.01
N LYS A 142 15.11 -15.10 -25.90
CA LYS A 142 16.49 -15.61 -25.83
C LYS A 142 17.04 -15.65 -24.41
N GLU A 143 16.84 -14.59 -23.64
CA GLU A 143 17.33 -14.50 -22.26
C GLU A 143 16.23 -14.00 -21.33
N LEU A 144 16.27 -14.52 -20.10
CA LEU A 144 15.35 -14.17 -19.03
C LEU A 144 16.15 -13.60 -17.85
N HIS A 145 15.71 -12.44 -17.38
CA HIS A 145 16.23 -11.78 -16.19
C HIS A 145 15.22 -11.95 -15.05
N LEU A 146 15.58 -12.72 -14.03
CA LEU A 146 14.74 -13.00 -12.87
C LEU A 146 15.15 -12.12 -11.68
N PRO A 147 14.22 -11.37 -11.06
CA PRO A 147 14.56 -10.48 -9.96
C PRO A 147 14.94 -11.25 -8.68
N HIS A 148 15.99 -10.79 -8.00
CA HIS A 148 16.36 -11.24 -6.65
C HIS A 148 16.52 -10.07 -5.69
N CYS A 149 16.46 -10.39 -4.39
CA CYS A 149 16.59 -9.38 -3.33
C CYS A 149 17.85 -9.55 -2.46
N GLU A 150 18.73 -10.50 -2.75
CA GLU A 150 19.97 -10.72 -1.99
C GLU A 150 20.92 -9.51 -2.04
N ILE A 151 21.45 -9.10 -0.88
CA ILE A 151 22.43 -7.99 -0.77
C ILE A 151 23.87 -8.46 -1.02
N SER A 152 24.14 -9.75 -0.82
CA SER A 152 25.41 -10.40 -1.16
C SER A 152 25.09 -11.58 -2.07
N ALA A 153 24.95 -11.30 -3.36
CA ALA A 153 24.45 -12.25 -4.35
C ALA A 153 25.53 -13.22 -4.88
N ASP A 154 26.80 -13.08 -4.44
CA ASP A 154 27.95 -13.93 -4.80
C ASP A 154 27.56 -15.39 -4.97
N GLU A 155 27.92 -16.00 -6.11
CA GLU A 155 27.92 -17.43 -6.55
C GLU A 155 26.90 -18.44 -5.94
N ASN A 156 25.92 -17.96 -5.18
CA ASN A 156 25.03 -18.74 -4.33
C ASN A 156 23.61 -18.75 -4.87
N LEU A 157 23.36 -18.00 -5.94
CA LEU A 157 22.10 -17.95 -6.68
C LEU A 157 22.15 -18.85 -7.90
N ALA A 158 21.03 -19.50 -8.18
CA ALA A 158 20.78 -20.26 -9.39
C ALA A 158 19.30 -20.15 -9.77
N VAL A 159 18.94 -20.71 -10.92
CA VAL A 159 17.54 -20.76 -11.35
C VAL A 159 17.07 -22.21 -11.35
N ALA A 160 15.96 -22.48 -10.67
CA ALA A 160 15.22 -23.72 -10.86
C ALA A 160 14.36 -23.59 -12.11
N HIS A 161 14.55 -24.52 -13.05
CA HIS A 161 13.69 -24.72 -14.20
C HIS A 161 12.79 -25.94 -13.90
N VAL A 162 11.50 -25.67 -13.72
CA VAL A 162 10.48 -26.62 -13.28
C VAL A 162 9.61 -27.00 -14.47
N THR A 163 9.62 -28.28 -14.81
CA THR A 163 8.68 -28.89 -15.75
C THR A 163 7.70 -29.79 -14.98
N LYS A 164 6.74 -30.43 -15.66
CA LYS A 164 5.67 -31.22 -15.00
C LYS A 164 6.20 -32.27 -14.01
N ASP A 165 7.29 -32.94 -14.35
CA ASP A 165 7.80 -34.09 -13.59
C ASP A 165 9.24 -33.92 -13.08
N ASN A 166 9.90 -32.79 -13.37
CA ASN A 166 11.30 -32.61 -13.05
C ASN A 166 11.65 -31.16 -12.70
N MET A 167 12.75 -31.00 -11.96
CA MET A 167 13.37 -29.72 -11.67
C MET A 167 14.86 -29.80 -12.03
N GLU A 168 15.28 -28.94 -12.94
CA GLU A 168 16.69 -28.74 -13.29
C GLU A 168 17.22 -27.47 -12.62
N ILE A 169 18.49 -27.49 -12.20
CA ILE A 169 19.17 -26.29 -11.70
C ILE A 169 20.04 -25.71 -12.81
N LEU A 170 19.62 -24.57 -13.32
CA LEU A 170 20.35 -23.80 -14.31
C LEU A 170 21.36 -22.89 -13.64
N ARG A 171 22.60 -22.91 -14.14
CA ARG A 171 23.63 -21.97 -13.73
C ARG A 171 23.37 -20.61 -14.40
N PRO A 172 23.39 -19.50 -13.65
CA PRO A 172 23.29 -18.18 -14.24
C PRO A 172 24.45 -17.89 -15.19
N GLN A 173 24.18 -17.12 -16.24
CA GLN A 173 25.21 -16.50 -17.07
C GLN A 173 25.81 -15.28 -16.37
N GLU A 174 24.95 -14.54 -15.68
CA GLU A 174 25.30 -13.35 -14.92
C GLU A 174 24.40 -13.24 -13.68
N VAL A 175 24.95 -12.74 -12.58
CA VAL A 175 24.19 -12.32 -11.41
C VAL A 175 24.55 -10.86 -11.16
N THR A 176 23.60 -9.98 -11.43
CA THR A 176 23.73 -8.53 -11.21
C THR A 176 23.34 -8.16 -9.78
N ASP A 177 23.31 -6.87 -9.47
CA ASP A 177 22.78 -6.40 -8.19
C ASP A 177 21.30 -6.76 -8.00
N THR A 178 20.50 -6.92 -9.06
CA THR A 178 19.02 -7.05 -8.99
C THR A 178 18.45 -8.27 -9.69
N HIS A 179 19.17 -8.86 -10.66
CA HIS A 179 18.69 -9.95 -11.49
C HIS A 179 19.69 -11.08 -11.65
N VAL A 180 19.15 -12.29 -11.74
CA VAL A 180 19.83 -13.49 -12.22
C VAL A 180 19.48 -13.66 -13.70
N VAL A 181 20.49 -13.80 -14.55
CA VAL A 181 20.35 -13.88 -16.01
C VAL A 181 20.59 -15.31 -16.49
N ILE A 182 19.67 -15.84 -17.29
CA ILE A 182 19.80 -17.15 -17.94
C ILE A 182 19.43 -17.06 -19.42
N SER A 183 20.09 -17.88 -20.25
CA SER A 183 19.62 -18.16 -21.60
C SER A 183 18.51 -19.20 -21.58
N ILE A 184 17.52 -19.00 -22.44
CA ILE A 184 16.35 -19.85 -22.58
C ILE A 184 16.61 -20.88 -23.67
N THR A 185 16.52 -22.16 -23.31
CA THR A 185 16.58 -23.30 -24.24
C THR A 185 15.25 -24.06 -24.32
N SER A 186 14.39 -23.85 -23.33
CA SER A 186 13.04 -24.41 -23.22
C SER A 186 12.21 -23.50 -22.32
N LEU A 187 10.88 -23.61 -22.37
CA LEU A 187 9.95 -22.73 -21.68
C LEU A 187 9.09 -23.54 -20.71
N SER A 188 8.99 -23.07 -19.46
CA SER A 188 8.16 -23.65 -18.41
C SER A 188 8.21 -22.76 -17.15
N GLY A 189 8.19 -23.35 -15.95
CA GLY A 189 8.36 -22.66 -14.69
C GLY A 189 9.82 -22.26 -14.39
N PHE A 190 10.07 -21.00 -14.06
CA PHE A 190 11.38 -20.48 -13.65
C PHE A 190 11.31 -19.75 -12.32
N GLY A 191 12.25 -20.04 -11.42
CA GLY A 191 12.31 -19.36 -10.12
C GLY A 191 13.71 -19.35 -9.52
N VAL A 192 14.07 -18.26 -8.85
CA VAL A 192 15.40 -18.10 -8.25
C VAL A 192 15.52 -18.95 -6.99
N ILE A 193 16.64 -19.66 -6.85
CA ILE A 193 16.99 -20.47 -5.69
C ILE A 193 18.36 -20.08 -5.14
N LYS A 194 18.61 -20.41 -3.86
CA LYS A 194 19.87 -20.11 -3.19
C LYS A 194 20.36 -21.20 -2.23
N ARG A 195 21.68 -21.28 -2.03
CA ARG A 195 22.32 -22.20 -1.07
C ARG A 195 22.32 -21.71 0.38
N LYS A 196 22.35 -20.40 0.61
CA LYS A 196 22.52 -19.82 1.95
C LYS A 196 21.19 -19.68 2.69
N LYS A 197 21.08 -20.33 3.86
CA LYS A 197 19.85 -20.41 4.67
C LYS A 197 19.51 -19.16 5.49
N SER A 198 20.43 -18.21 5.69
CA SER A 198 20.15 -16.93 6.33
C SER A 198 20.97 -15.84 5.66
N SER A 199 20.28 -14.93 5.00
CA SER A 199 20.88 -13.80 4.31
C SER A 199 20.10 -12.54 4.58
N LYS A 200 20.81 -11.42 4.41
CA LYS A 200 20.23 -10.09 4.45
C LYS A 200 19.71 -9.79 3.05
N VAL A 201 18.47 -9.35 2.98
CA VAL A 201 17.77 -9.07 1.73
C VAL A 201 17.30 -7.62 1.70
N ARG A 202 17.17 -7.08 0.50
CA ARG A 202 16.34 -5.90 0.24
C ARG A 202 14.90 -6.30 0.49
N GLY A 203 14.25 -5.58 1.39
CA GLY A 203 12.85 -5.78 1.71
C GLY A 203 12.03 -4.54 1.35
N GLN A 204 10.74 -4.67 1.54
CA GLN A 204 9.76 -3.61 1.42
C GLN A 204 8.71 -3.74 2.52
N VAL A 205 8.14 -2.60 2.92
CA VAL A 205 7.02 -2.47 3.85
C VAL A 205 5.82 -1.98 3.05
N LEU A 206 4.84 -2.85 2.84
CA LEU A 206 3.58 -2.50 2.20
C LEU A 206 2.52 -2.23 3.28
N LEU A 207 1.75 -1.17 3.07
CA LEU A 207 0.69 -0.73 3.99
C LEU A 207 -0.66 -0.77 3.28
N LEU A 208 -1.60 -1.52 3.83
CA LEU A 208 -2.99 -1.53 3.39
C LEU A 208 -3.91 -1.10 4.55
N LEU A 209 -4.69 -0.05 4.33
CA LEU A 209 -5.64 0.49 5.30
C LEU A 209 -7.01 -0.20 5.15
N ARG A 210 -7.47 -0.80 6.25
CA ARG A 210 -8.90 -1.04 6.49
C ARG A 210 -9.50 0.25 7.04
N PRO A 211 -10.46 0.91 6.38
CA PRO A 211 -10.98 2.20 6.85
C PRO A 211 -11.91 2.07 8.06
N LYS A 212 -12.66 0.96 8.18
CA LYS A 212 -13.67 0.75 9.24
C LYS A 212 -13.71 -0.71 9.72
N PRO A 213 -13.26 -1.02 10.96
CA PRO A 213 -12.46 -0.17 11.84
C PRO A 213 -11.10 0.20 11.22
N GLN A 214 -10.52 1.33 11.66
CA GLN A 214 -9.24 1.79 11.13
C GLN A 214 -8.09 0.86 11.57
N ILE A 215 -7.62 0.03 10.64
CA ILE A 215 -6.52 -0.91 10.90
C ILE A 215 -5.55 -0.89 9.73
N LEU A 216 -4.27 -0.66 10.01
CA LEU A 216 -3.21 -0.80 9.03
C LEU A 216 -2.68 -2.23 9.05
N ASN A 217 -2.86 -2.93 7.93
CA ASN A 217 -2.16 -4.18 7.64
C ASN A 217 -0.77 -3.83 7.14
N VAL A 218 0.25 -4.29 7.86
CA VAL A 218 1.66 -4.05 7.54
C VAL A 218 2.28 -5.35 7.07
N PHE A 219 2.81 -5.36 5.85
CA PHE A 219 3.47 -6.52 5.26
C PHE A 219 4.96 -6.25 5.16
N LEU A 220 5.77 -7.12 5.80
CA LEU A 220 7.21 -7.18 5.55
C LEU A 220 7.46 -8.20 4.44
N LEU A 221 7.90 -7.74 3.28
CA LEU A 221 8.07 -8.57 2.10
C LEU A 221 9.50 -8.46 1.57
N PRO A 222 10.03 -9.50 0.91
CA PRO A 222 11.24 -9.35 0.10
C PRO A 222 10.93 -8.44 -1.11
N LEU A 223 11.93 -7.70 -1.61
CA LEU A 223 11.73 -6.74 -2.69
C LEU A 223 11.31 -7.40 -4.02
N ASN A 224 11.65 -8.68 -4.22
CA ASN A 224 11.30 -9.43 -5.42
C ASN A 224 9.95 -10.17 -5.34
N VAL A 225 9.12 -9.84 -4.34
CA VAL A 225 7.70 -10.18 -4.32
C VAL A 225 6.91 -8.96 -4.79
N PRO A 226 6.32 -8.98 -5.98
CA PRO A 226 5.55 -7.85 -6.48
C PRO A 226 4.32 -7.58 -5.61
N PRO A 227 4.00 -6.32 -5.26
CA PRO A 227 2.79 -5.96 -4.51
C PRO A 227 1.50 -6.41 -5.20
N ASP A 228 1.53 -6.64 -6.52
CA ASP A 228 0.38 -7.17 -7.25
C ASP A 228 -0.06 -8.57 -6.76
N GLN A 229 0.88 -9.39 -6.25
CA GLN A 229 0.52 -10.65 -5.57
C GLN A 229 -0.28 -10.42 -4.28
N VAL A 230 -0.03 -9.31 -3.58
CA VAL A 230 -0.79 -8.93 -2.38
C VAL A 230 -2.11 -8.26 -2.78
N HIS A 231 -2.10 -7.47 -3.85
CA HIS A 231 -3.30 -6.83 -4.38
C HIS A 231 -4.38 -7.86 -4.73
N GLN A 232 -4.02 -8.96 -5.39
CA GLN A 232 -4.96 -10.04 -5.74
C GLN A 232 -5.75 -10.55 -4.53
N GLN A 233 -5.12 -10.67 -3.36
CA GLN A 233 -5.77 -11.17 -2.14
C GLN A 233 -6.69 -10.13 -1.49
N GLU A 234 -6.33 -8.86 -1.63
CA GLU A 234 -6.92 -7.78 -0.84
C GLU A 234 -7.94 -6.95 -1.64
N GLN A 235 -8.01 -7.13 -2.96
CA GLN A 235 -8.98 -6.47 -3.85
C GLN A 235 -10.44 -6.76 -3.47
N GLN A 236 -10.73 -7.95 -2.93
CA GLN A 236 -12.07 -8.30 -2.43
C GLN A 236 -12.43 -7.61 -1.10
N ARG A 237 -11.44 -7.06 -0.39
CA ARG A 237 -11.60 -6.53 0.97
C ARG A 237 -11.73 -5.00 1.02
N GLN A 238 -11.68 -4.32 -0.14
CA GLN A 238 -11.74 -2.85 -0.25
C GLN A 238 -10.68 -2.15 0.62
N ASN A 239 -9.53 -2.80 0.80
CA ASN A 239 -8.42 -2.22 1.54
C ASN A 239 -7.67 -1.22 0.66
N ILE A 240 -7.24 -0.12 1.26
CA ILE A 240 -6.66 1.02 0.53
C ILE A 240 -5.15 0.96 0.66
N CYS A 241 -4.45 0.88 -0.47
CA CYS A 241 -2.99 0.94 -0.48
C CYS A 241 -2.54 2.34 -0.08
N ILE A 242 -1.64 2.42 0.90
CA ILE A 242 -1.10 3.70 1.35
C ILE A 242 0.24 3.92 0.64
N PRO A 243 0.34 4.91 -0.27
CA PRO A 243 1.59 5.20 -0.96
C PRO A 243 2.62 5.72 0.04
N THR A 244 3.75 5.03 0.15
CA THR A 244 4.87 5.44 0.99
C THR A 244 6.15 4.79 0.48
N SER A 245 7.30 5.39 0.77
CA SER A 245 8.56 4.74 0.45
C SER A 245 8.74 3.50 1.32
N SER A 246 8.66 2.33 0.69
CA SER A 246 8.50 1.03 1.34
C SER A 246 9.84 0.38 1.71
N MET A 247 10.94 0.82 1.11
CA MET A 247 12.19 0.07 1.12
C MET A 247 12.86 -0.07 2.48
N CYS A 248 13.36 -1.28 2.76
CA CYS A 248 14.07 -1.61 3.99
C CYS A 248 15.11 -2.73 3.77
N LYS A 249 15.83 -3.10 4.83
CA LYS A 249 16.75 -4.25 4.82
C LYS A 249 16.32 -5.25 5.88
N LEU A 250 15.99 -6.47 5.45
CA LEU A 250 15.48 -7.53 6.30
C LEU A 250 16.48 -8.70 6.37
N ILE A 251 16.37 -9.52 7.42
CA ILE A 251 17.21 -10.69 7.64
C ILE A 251 16.29 -11.89 7.82
N HIS A 252 16.46 -12.92 6.99
CA HIS A 252 15.65 -14.12 7.06
C HIS A 252 15.74 -14.79 8.44
N LYS A 253 14.58 -15.23 8.97
CA LYS A 253 14.38 -15.83 10.31
C LYS A 253 14.62 -14.89 11.47
N ARG A 254 14.78 -13.58 11.22
CA ARG A 254 14.93 -12.58 12.28
C ARG A 254 13.56 -12.08 12.73
N ARG A 255 13.44 -11.75 14.01
CA ARG A 255 12.21 -11.20 14.59
C ARG A 255 12.21 -9.68 14.51
N TYR A 256 11.07 -9.12 14.16
CA TYR A 256 10.82 -7.69 14.05
C TYR A 256 9.63 -7.31 14.92
N ARG A 257 9.57 -6.04 15.31
CA ARG A 257 8.42 -5.47 16.03
C ARG A 257 8.08 -4.10 15.46
N MET A 258 6.82 -3.71 15.58
CA MET A 258 6.38 -2.37 15.25
C MET A 258 6.50 -1.44 16.46
N SER A 259 6.83 -0.17 16.19
CA SER A 259 6.61 0.94 17.10
C SER A 259 5.89 2.04 16.35
N CYS A 260 5.17 2.88 17.09
CA CYS A 260 4.43 4.01 16.56
C CYS A 260 4.13 4.98 17.70
N ASP A 261 3.71 6.20 17.38
CA ASP A 261 3.24 7.14 18.40
C ASP A 261 2.13 6.48 19.24
N HIS A 262 2.43 6.29 20.52
CA HIS A 262 1.56 5.64 21.49
C HIS A 262 0.19 6.34 21.62
N LYS A 263 0.06 7.61 21.20
CA LYS A 263 -1.22 8.32 21.23
C LYS A 263 -2.19 7.89 20.13
N ALA A 264 -1.72 7.51 18.94
CA ALA A 264 -2.56 7.09 17.81
C ALA A 264 -3.01 5.62 17.88
N ILE A 265 -2.25 4.78 18.59
CA ILE A 265 -2.44 3.32 18.60
C ILE A 265 -3.43 2.89 19.69
N ARG A 266 -4.31 1.95 19.34
CA ARG A 266 -5.07 1.14 20.30
C ARG A 266 -4.33 -0.16 20.64
N ARG A 267 -3.85 -0.87 19.62
CA ARG A 267 -3.14 -2.15 19.76
C ARG A 267 -2.32 -2.45 18.52
N ILE A 268 -1.18 -3.12 18.68
CA ILE A 268 -0.44 -3.79 17.60
C ILE A 268 -0.49 -5.28 17.88
N GLN A 269 -0.69 -6.10 16.84
CA GLN A 269 -0.51 -7.54 16.95
C GLN A 269 0.18 -8.12 15.69
N PRO A 270 0.97 -9.20 15.84
CA PRO A 270 1.53 -9.68 17.11
C PRO A 270 2.52 -8.66 17.70
N GLU A 271 2.98 -8.88 18.94
CA GLU A 271 3.97 -8.00 19.58
C GLU A 271 5.29 -7.95 18.78
N ASN A 272 5.70 -9.11 18.27
CA ASN A 272 6.84 -9.26 17.38
C ASN A 272 6.65 -10.51 16.52
N GLU A 273 7.12 -10.48 15.27
CA GLU A 273 6.97 -11.56 14.32
C GLU A 273 8.29 -11.90 13.63
N LYS A 274 8.50 -13.16 13.28
CA LYS A 274 9.66 -13.65 12.54
C LYS A 274 9.45 -13.40 11.04
N PHE A 275 10.38 -12.67 10.42
CA PHE A 275 10.40 -12.49 8.97
C PHE A 275 10.89 -13.76 8.27
N GLU A 276 9.96 -14.45 7.63
CA GLU A 276 10.22 -15.55 6.70
C GLU A 276 9.50 -15.21 5.40
N TYR A 277 10.25 -15.03 4.31
CA TYR A 277 9.63 -14.92 3.00
C TYR A 277 9.11 -16.30 2.58
N SER A 278 7.80 -16.39 2.39
CA SER A 278 7.13 -17.43 1.62
C SER A 278 6.88 -16.85 0.22
N PHE A 279 7.03 -17.68 -0.80
CA PHE A 279 6.67 -17.36 -2.18
C PHE A 279 5.40 -18.10 -2.60
N ASP A 280 4.62 -18.56 -1.61
CA ASP A 280 3.35 -19.24 -1.80
C ASP A 280 2.24 -18.21 -2.02
N GLN A 281 1.09 -18.68 -2.50
CA GLN A 281 0.04 -17.82 -3.03
C GLN A 281 -0.68 -16.96 -1.99
N THR A 282 -0.57 -17.28 -0.69
CA THR A 282 -1.26 -16.52 0.37
C THR A 282 -0.25 -15.74 1.21
N ILE A 283 -0.38 -14.43 1.23
CA ILE A 283 0.52 -13.50 1.90
C ILE A 283 -0.28 -12.80 3.00
N HIS A 284 -0.01 -13.16 4.25
CA HIS A 284 -0.69 -12.54 5.38
C HIS A 284 0.05 -11.28 5.87
N PRO A 285 -0.68 -10.29 6.44
CA PRO A 285 -0.05 -9.17 7.12
C PRO A 285 0.92 -9.67 8.20
N THR A 286 2.11 -9.09 8.25
CA THR A 286 3.08 -9.38 9.31
C THR A 286 2.64 -8.74 10.63
N PHE A 287 2.01 -7.55 10.55
CA PHE A 287 1.42 -6.87 11.70
C PHE A 287 0.07 -6.27 11.32
N GLU A 288 -0.79 -6.13 12.33
CA GLU A 288 -2.03 -5.35 12.29
C GLU A 288 -1.95 -4.25 13.35
N VAL A 289 -1.97 -2.99 12.90
CA VAL A 289 -1.93 -1.81 13.75
C VAL A 289 -3.35 -1.25 13.86
N PHE A 290 -3.99 -1.49 15.00
CA PHE A 290 -5.31 -0.97 15.31
C PHE A 290 -5.19 0.47 15.76
N LEU A 291 -5.69 1.39 14.95
CA LEU A 291 -5.67 2.82 15.24
C LEU A 291 -6.87 3.23 16.09
N LYS A 292 -6.74 4.35 16.79
CA LYS A 292 -7.89 5.03 17.40
C LYS A 292 -8.79 5.62 16.31
N CYS A 293 -10.00 6.04 16.66
CA CYS A 293 -10.93 6.62 15.67
C CYS A 293 -10.38 7.92 15.08
N ASP A 294 -10.55 8.12 13.77
CA ASP A 294 -10.23 9.34 13.01
C ASP A 294 -8.74 9.75 13.05
N VAL A 295 -7.80 8.79 13.11
CA VAL A 295 -6.36 9.10 12.95
C VAL A 295 -6.11 9.51 11.49
N MET A 296 -5.64 10.74 11.30
CA MET A 296 -5.29 11.29 9.98
C MET A 296 -3.81 11.10 9.65
N GLU A 297 -2.94 11.11 10.66
CA GLU A 297 -1.51 10.95 10.48
C GLU A 297 -0.95 10.03 11.56
N VAL A 298 0.04 9.22 11.18
CA VAL A 298 0.69 8.30 12.11
C VAL A 298 2.16 8.08 11.74
N GLU A 299 3.03 8.15 12.73
CA GLU A 299 4.43 7.74 12.57
C GLU A 299 4.57 6.25 12.89
N LEU A 300 5.06 5.46 11.94
CA LEU A 300 5.28 4.03 12.07
C LEU A 300 6.76 3.69 11.93
N SER A 301 7.24 2.76 12.75
CA SER A 301 8.60 2.22 12.71
C SER A 301 8.60 0.70 12.79
N VAL A 302 9.47 0.06 12.01
CA VAL A 302 9.78 -1.37 12.12
C VAL A 302 11.18 -1.49 12.71
N LEU A 303 11.31 -2.24 13.81
CA LEU A 303 12.55 -2.43 14.53
C LEU A 303 12.98 -3.89 14.49
N GLU A 304 14.27 -4.14 14.36
CA GLU A 304 14.82 -5.47 14.63
C GLU A 304 14.76 -5.76 16.14
N ASN A 305 14.12 -6.88 16.50
CA ASN A 305 13.67 -7.10 17.87
C ASN A 305 14.81 -7.14 18.91
N ARG A 306 15.98 -7.67 18.58
CA ARG A 306 17.08 -7.82 19.56
C ARG A 306 17.94 -6.57 19.70
N SER A 307 18.29 -5.92 18.60
CA SER A 307 19.15 -4.72 18.61
C SER A 307 18.37 -3.43 18.86
N GLY A 308 17.05 -3.44 18.63
CA GLY A 308 16.23 -2.23 18.66
C GLY A 308 16.55 -1.26 17.52
N LYS A 309 17.31 -1.70 16.50
CA LYS A 309 17.64 -0.86 15.35
C LYS A 309 16.43 -0.70 14.43
N ASP A 310 16.12 0.54 14.09
CA ASP A 310 15.13 0.85 13.06
C ASP A 310 15.59 0.36 11.69
N VAL A 311 14.72 -0.39 11.02
CA VAL A 311 14.94 -0.83 9.64
C VAL A 311 14.05 -0.10 8.64
N TRP A 312 12.99 0.55 9.13
CA TRP A 312 12.06 1.38 8.36
C TRP A 312 11.30 2.29 9.32
N GLN A 313 11.12 3.57 8.97
CA GLN A 313 10.39 4.55 9.77
C GLN A 313 9.80 5.62 8.85
N ARG A 314 8.49 5.89 8.94
CA ARG A 314 7.80 6.88 8.10
C ARG A 314 6.68 7.58 8.84
N PHE A 315 6.47 8.85 8.49
CA PHE A 315 5.21 9.55 8.74
C PHE A 315 4.23 9.19 7.62
N ILE A 316 3.05 8.73 8.00
CA ILE A 316 2.03 8.22 7.11
C ILE A 316 0.81 9.12 7.20
N ASP A 317 0.39 9.67 6.06
CA ASP A 317 -0.87 10.40 5.89
C ASP A 317 -1.98 9.42 5.50
N LEU A 318 -3.11 9.49 6.20
CA LEU A 318 -4.31 8.68 6.05
C LEU A 318 -5.52 9.53 5.63
N THR A 319 -5.35 10.84 5.40
CA THR A 319 -6.42 11.81 5.18
C THR A 319 -7.21 11.51 3.91
N ASP A 320 -6.54 11.12 2.82
CA ASP A 320 -7.16 10.78 1.53
C ASP A 320 -7.62 9.31 1.45
N ALA A 321 -7.16 8.47 2.38
CA ALA A 321 -7.43 7.04 2.41
C ALA A 321 -8.73 6.67 3.15
N VAL A 322 -9.47 7.65 3.67
CA VAL A 322 -10.82 7.42 4.22
C VAL A 322 -11.79 8.07 3.24
N PRO A 323 -12.58 7.30 2.46
CA PRO A 323 -13.55 7.92 1.58
C PRO A 323 -14.45 8.84 2.42
N PRO A 324 -14.74 10.07 1.95
CA PRO A 324 -15.74 10.89 2.59
C PRO A 324 -16.98 10.03 2.75
N SER A 325 -17.52 9.99 3.97
CA SER A 325 -18.82 9.37 4.20
C SER A 325 -19.78 9.96 3.15
N PRO A 326 -20.69 9.17 2.54
CA PRO A 326 -21.42 9.57 1.34
C PRO A 326 -22.00 10.96 1.56
N SER A 327 -21.38 11.93 0.89
CA SER A 327 -21.80 13.32 0.94
C SER A 327 -22.92 13.43 -0.06
N ILE A 328 -24.09 13.77 0.46
CA ILE A 328 -25.25 14.19 -0.29
C ILE A 328 -24.79 15.28 -1.28
N THR A 329 -25.25 15.11 -2.52
CA THR A 329 -25.18 16.04 -3.65
C THR A 329 -25.07 17.51 -3.24
N GLU A 330 -24.13 18.21 -3.86
CA GLU A 330 -23.96 19.66 -3.82
C GLU A 330 -25.31 20.38 -4.00
N GLY A 331 -25.72 21.08 -2.95
CA GLY A 331 -26.95 21.88 -2.91
C GLY A 331 -27.22 22.36 -1.48
N GLU A 332 -26.97 23.65 -1.24
CA GLU A 332 -27.14 24.39 0.03
C GLU A 332 -26.25 23.96 1.20
N VAL A 333 -25.34 24.85 1.61
CA VAL A 333 -24.48 24.68 2.79
C VAL A 333 -25.33 24.70 4.07
N GLN A 334 -25.83 23.53 4.46
CA GLN A 334 -26.21 23.24 5.83
C GLN A 334 -24.94 22.82 6.59
N PRO A 335 -24.65 23.37 7.77
CA PRO A 335 -23.50 22.93 8.55
C PRO A 335 -23.64 21.43 8.85
N THR A 336 -22.61 20.65 8.53
CA THR A 336 -22.56 19.23 8.89
C THR A 336 -22.83 19.08 10.39
N GLY A 337 -23.56 18.04 10.83
CA GLY A 337 -23.92 17.88 12.25
C GLY A 337 -22.71 17.92 13.20
N VAL A 338 -21.52 17.56 12.71
CA VAL A 338 -20.24 17.75 13.41
C VAL A 338 -19.91 19.23 13.62
N ALA A 339 -19.96 20.03 12.56
CA ALA A 339 -19.71 21.47 12.63
C ALA A 339 -20.71 22.17 13.55
N PHE A 340 -21.99 21.76 13.52
CA PHE A 340 -23.01 22.29 14.43
C PHE A 340 -22.64 22.04 15.91
N VAL A 341 -22.24 20.81 16.25
CA VAL A 341 -21.87 20.45 17.63
C VAL A 341 -20.65 21.24 18.11
N ASP A 342 -19.68 21.46 17.23
CA ASP A 342 -18.47 22.22 17.57
C ASP A 342 -18.76 23.73 17.69
N GLN A 343 -19.53 24.30 16.75
CA GLN A 343 -19.90 25.72 16.73
C GLN A 343 -20.81 26.09 17.91
N HIS A 344 -21.76 25.23 18.27
CA HIS A 344 -22.77 25.52 19.30
C HIS A 344 -22.45 24.92 20.67
N ARG A 345 -21.20 24.48 20.90
CA ARG A 345 -20.77 23.82 22.15
C ARG A 345 -21.27 24.51 23.41
N THR A 346 -21.07 25.82 23.53
CA THR A 346 -21.48 26.59 24.72
C THR A 346 -22.99 26.66 24.88
N ALA A 347 -23.71 26.89 23.77
CA ALA A 347 -25.17 26.96 23.77
C ALA A 347 -25.79 25.60 24.13
N ILE A 348 -25.25 24.51 23.59
CA ILE A 348 -25.66 23.13 23.88
C ILE A 348 -25.45 22.83 25.37
N ILE A 349 -24.26 23.12 25.93
CA ILE A 349 -23.96 22.88 27.36
C ILE A 349 -24.90 23.66 28.28
N GLN A 350 -25.32 24.86 27.89
CA GLN A 350 -26.18 25.71 28.72
C GLN A 350 -27.67 25.33 28.59
N ARG A 351 -28.12 25.09 27.37
CA ARG A 351 -29.55 25.06 27.00
C ARG A 351 -30.12 23.65 26.88
N VAL A 352 -29.33 22.62 26.60
CA VAL A 352 -29.84 21.25 26.51
C VAL A 352 -30.20 20.71 27.89
N SER A 353 -31.47 20.39 28.09
CA SER A 353 -32.01 19.97 29.38
C SER A 353 -32.00 18.44 29.55
N LEU A 354 -32.19 17.69 28.46
CA LEU A 354 -32.36 16.24 28.45
C LEU A 354 -31.05 15.48 28.28
N ILE A 355 -30.13 15.60 29.25
CA ILE A 355 -28.83 14.92 29.16
C ILE A 355 -28.92 13.39 29.29
N GLU A 356 -29.72 12.86 30.21
CA GLU A 356 -29.78 11.40 30.45
C GLU A 356 -30.31 10.65 29.23
N PRO A 357 -31.42 11.08 28.58
CA PRO A 357 -31.92 10.39 27.38
C PRO A 357 -30.97 10.47 26.17
N ILE A 358 -30.14 11.51 26.08
CA ILE A 358 -29.10 11.63 25.04
C ILE A 358 -27.93 10.68 25.38
N LEU A 359 -27.57 10.58 26.65
CA LEU A 359 -26.49 9.73 27.12
C LEU A 359 -26.83 8.23 26.98
N ASP A 360 -28.07 7.83 27.25
CA ASP A 360 -28.57 6.45 27.08
C ASP A 360 -28.44 5.97 25.62
N GLU A 361 -28.63 6.87 24.66
CA GLU A 361 -28.50 6.54 23.24
C GLU A 361 -27.05 6.48 22.80
N LEU A 362 -26.20 7.31 23.39
CA LEU A 362 -24.77 7.25 23.21
C LEU A 362 -24.14 6.06 23.92
N HIS A 363 -24.75 5.52 24.98
CA HIS A 363 -24.27 4.35 25.75
C HIS A 363 -24.04 3.15 24.84
N LYS A 364 -24.88 2.96 23.82
CA LYS A 364 -24.72 1.90 22.79
C LYS A 364 -23.43 2.02 21.97
N HIS A 365 -22.74 3.15 22.06
CA HIS A 365 -21.58 3.50 21.24
C HIS A 365 -20.36 3.96 22.04
N ILE A 366 -20.44 4.00 23.38
CA ILE A 366 -19.34 4.30 24.30
C ILE A 366 -19.16 3.15 25.31
N SER A 367 -17.97 2.96 25.86
CA SER A 367 -17.74 1.92 26.89
C SER A 367 -18.42 2.28 28.21
N ASP A 368 -18.77 1.26 29.01
CA ASP A 368 -19.37 1.44 30.35
C ASP A 368 -18.51 2.35 31.24
N GLU A 369 -17.19 2.20 31.18
CA GLU A 369 -16.24 3.07 31.91
C GLU A 369 -16.39 4.57 31.54
N LYS A 370 -16.61 4.87 30.26
CA LYS A 370 -16.81 6.26 29.79
C LYS A 370 -18.21 6.76 30.14
N TYR A 371 -19.20 5.89 30.07
CA TYR A 371 -20.57 6.19 30.49
C TYR A 371 -20.61 6.55 31.99
N ASP A 372 -20.01 5.71 32.84
CA ASP A 372 -19.91 5.92 34.28
C ASP A 372 -19.10 7.18 34.62
N TYR A 373 -18.01 7.45 33.89
CA TYR A 373 -17.25 8.70 34.02
C TYR A 373 -18.14 9.93 33.82
N ILE A 374 -19.02 9.92 32.81
CA ILE A 374 -19.96 11.01 32.55
C ILE A 374 -21.02 11.08 33.66
N CYS A 375 -21.64 9.95 34.01
CA CYS A 375 -22.68 9.83 35.04
C CYS A 375 -22.22 10.28 36.43
N ALA A 376 -20.95 10.06 36.76
CA ALA A 376 -20.35 10.46 38.04
C ALA A 376 -20.25 11.98 38.25
N ALA A 377 -20.51 12.81 37.23
CA ALA A 377 -20.53 14.26 37.42
C ALA A 377 -21.82 14.72 38.11
N LYS A 378 -21.66 15.52 39.19
CA LYS A 378 -22.75 15.97 40.07
C LYS A 378 -23.74 16.95 39.45
N THR A 379 -23.35 17.69 38.41
CA THR A 379 -24.20 18.73 37.79
C THR A 379 -24.36 18.47 36.31
N ARG A 380 -25.54 18.81 35.75
CA ARG A 380 -25.83 18.70 34.31
C ARG A 380 -24.74 19.34 33.43
N ARG A 381 -24.26 20.52 33.83
CA ARG A 381 -23.17 21.21 33.11
C ARG A 381 -21.87 20.42 33.12
N ASN A 382 -21.48 19.84 34.26
CA ASN A 382 -20.26 19.04 34.35
C ASN A 382 -20.39 17.71 33.60
N LYS A 383 -21.58 17.09 33.60
CA LYS A 383 -21.87 15.91 32.77
C LYS A 383 -21.69 16.23 31.29
N PHE A 384 -22.23 17.35 30.80
CA PHE A 384 -22.00 17.77 29.41
C PHE A 384 -20.52 18.07 29.12
N ARG A 385 -19.77 18.70 30.04
CA ARG A 385 -18.33 18.92 29.84
C ARG A 385 -17.56 17.60 29.66
N ARG A 386 -17.83 16.61 30.51
CA ARG A 386 -17.28 15.25 30.39
C ARG A 386 -17.75 14.55 29.11
N LEU A 387 -19.01 14.73 28.73
CA LEU A 387 -19.52 14.21 27.47
C LEU A 387 -18.73 14.78 26.28
N TYR A 388 -18.46 16.08 26.23
CA TYR A 388 -17.64 16.70 25.19
C TYR A 388 -16.18 16.21 25.18
N GLU A 389 -15.62 15.79 26.33
CA GLU A 389 -14.31 15.11 26.38
C GLU A 389 -14.38 13.71 25.74
N VAL A 390 -15.54 13.05 25.83
CA VAL A 390 -15.80 11.74 25.23
C VAL A 390 -16.19 11.82 23.74
N LEU A 391 -16.77 12.95 23.28
CA LEU A 391 -17.07 13.25 21.87
C LEU A 391 -15.81 13.54 21.03
N ASN A 392 -14.88 12.59 21.03
CA ASN A 392 -13.53 12.73 20.49
C ASN A 392 -13.42 12.38 18.99
N CYS A 393 -14.51 11.99 18.33
CA CYS A 393 -14.51 11.57 16.93
C CYS A 393 -15.76 12.07 16.19
N LYS A 394 -15.67 12.22 14.86
CA LYS A 394 -16.75 12.72 13.99
C LYS A 394 -18.01 11.87 14.12
N LYS A 395 -17.86 10.54 14.21
CA LYS A 395 -18.98 9.61 14.38
C LYS A 395 -19.77 9.85 15.67
N LEU A 396 -19.09 10.02 16.80
CA LEU A 396 -19.74 10.29 18.08
C LEU A 396 -20.39 11.66 18.09
N LYS A 397 -19.75 12.67 17.50
CA LYS A 397 -20.34 14.01 17.33
C LYS A 397 -21.61 13.97 16.46
N MET A 398 -21.63 13.19 15.38
CA MET A 398 -22.82 12.99 14.55
C MET A 398 -23.95 12.25 15.29
N LEU A 399 -23.63 11.20 16.03
CA LEU A 399 -24.62 10.47 16.84
C LEU A 399 -25.19 11.36 17.95
N PHE A 400 -24.35 12.18 18.58
CA PHE A 400 -24.78 13.16 19.55
C PHE A 400 -25.68 14.23 18.91
N PHE A 401 -25.29 14.75 17.74
CA PHE A 401 -26.13 15.69 17.01
C PHE A 401 -27.51 15.11 16.69
N GLU A 402 -27.57 13.88 16.19
CA GLU A 402 -28.84 13.19 15.88
C GLU A 402 -29.67 12.92 17.14
N ALA A 403 -29.03 12.57 18.25
CA ALA A 403 -29.69 12.42 19.55
C ALA A 403 -30.30 13.75 20.03
N VAL A 404 -29.54 14.85 19.98
CA VAL A 404 -30.04 16.19 20.32
C VAL A 404 -31.17 16.61 19.39
N LYS A 405 -31.04 16.37 18.07
CA LYS A 405 -32.05 16.69 17.06
C LYS A 405 -33.38 15.98 17.31
N ARG A 406 -33.35 14.71 17.73
CA ARG A 406 -34.58 13.97 18.03
C ARG A 406 -35.18 14.31 19.39
N LYS A 407 -34.35 14.61 20.40
CA LYS A 407 -34.84 14.88 21.77
C LYS A 407 -35.24 16.34 21.99
N GLU A 408 -34.54 17.28 21.35
CA GLU A 408 -34.77 18.72 21.48
C GLU A 408 -34.77 19.42 20.10
N PRO A 409 -35.68 19.05 19.18
CA PRO A 409 -35.72 19.59 17.82
C PRO A 409 -35.90 21.12 17.77
N HIS A 410 -36.64 21.68 18.73
CA HIS A 410 -36.87 23.12 18.84
C HIS A 410 -35.57 23.90 19.11
N LEU A 411 -34.64 23.34 19.88
CA LEU A 411 -33.36 23.97 20.18
C LEU A 411 -32.43 23.96 18.95
N ILE A 412 -32.46 22.88 18.16
CA ILE A 412 -31.69 22.81 16.91
C ILE A 412 -32.20 23.86 15.91
N SER A 413 -33.50 23.91 15.67
CA SER A 413 -34.12 24.89 14.76
C SER A 413 -33.80 26.34 15.15
N GLU A 414 -33.83 26.63 16.46
CA GLU A 414 -33.46 27.94 16.98
C GLU A 414 -31.97 28.26 16.74
N LEU A 415 -31.05 27.36 17.10
CA LEU A 415 -29.61 27.59 16.94
C LEU A 415 -29.19 27.68 15.46
N GLU A 416 -29.82 26.92 14.56
CA GLU A 416 -29.64 27.04 13.11
C GLU A 416 -30.12 28.39 12.57
N SER A 417 -31.23 28.93 13.09
CA SER A 417 -31.76 30.23 12.69
C SER A 417 -30.85 31.40 13.12
N TYR A 418 -30.27 31.34 14.32
CA TYR A 418 -29.31 32.35 14.81
C TYR A 418 -27.99 32.34 14.01
N SER A 419 -27.53 31.16 13.58
CA SER A 419 -26.35 31.04 12.71
C SER A 419 -26.57 31.63 11.33
N LYS A 420 -27.77 31.45 10.73
CA LYS A 420 -28.14 32.08 9.45
C LYS A 420 -28.21 33.61 9.55
N LEU A 421 -28.71 34.16 10.66
CA LEU A 421 -28.77 35.61 10.87
C LEU A 421 -27.39 36.27 11.07
N GLN A 422 -26.42 35.57 11.66
CA GLN A 422 -25.04 36.07 11.80
C GLN A 422 -24.29 36.13 10.46
N ILE A 423 -24.54 35.18 9.55
CA ILE A 423 -23.93 35.15 8.20
C ILE A 423 -24.42 36.34 7.35
N ILE A 424 -25.73 36.63 7.40
CA ILE A 424 -26.34 37.76 6.67
C ILE A 424 -25.82 39.12 7.19
N HIS A 425 -25.54 39.24 8.48
CA HIS A 425 -24.98 40.47 9.08
C HIS A 425 -23.49 40.68 8.77
N SER A 426 -22.72 39.61 8.50
CA SER A 426 -21.31 39.74 8.08
C SER A 426 -21.15 40.12 6.61
N GLU A 427 -22.04 39.67 5.72
CA GLU A 427 -22.01 40.04 4.29
C GLU A 427 -22.46 41.49 4.06
N SER A 428 -23.37 42.00 4.90
CA SER A 428 -23.86 43.39 4.81
C SER A 428 -22.87 44.47 5.27
N LYS A 429 -21.70 44.09 5.82
CA LYS A 429 -20.63 45.02 6.25
C LYS A 429 -19.46 45.12 5.27
N CYS A 430 -19.51 44.39 4.16
CA CYS A 430 -18.48 44.38 3.11
C CYS A 430 -18.92 45.05 1.79
N CYS A 431 -20.02 45.82 1.80
CA CYS A 431 -20.43 46.69 0.69
C CYS A 431 -20.30 48.16 1.07
#